data_AF-A0A0S7X6S1-F1
#
_entry.id   AF-A0A0S7X6S1-F1
#
_cell.length_a   1.000
_cell.length_b   1.000
_cell.length_c   1.000
_cell.angle_alpha   90.00
_cell.angle_beta   90.00
_cell.angle_gamma   90.00
#
_symmetry.space_group_name_H-M   'P 1'
#
loop_
_entity.id
_entity.type
_entity.pdbx_description
1 polymer ?
#
loop_
_entity_poly.entity_id
_entity_poly.type
_entity_poly.pdbx_seq_one_letter_code
_entity_poly.pdbx_strand_id
1 'polypeptide(L)'
;MAEEALIELIIHGREERNLEYKGSLSWKYNTTRAEAAKTCMGMANIPDGGAIVFGVKEMSRNQYEPIGMKSSHFESFNQDDVSDYVNGYADPYVELKVSKVPHDGKKFVIIQVQEFSELPVICKKNGPEGLKKGAIFTRPRRKNETVAVPSQTEMREILDSAVDKRVRKNREQLFRWGLIRPAAPEDIDVQKFEEQLRNL
;
A
#
# COMPACT_ATOMS: atom_id res chain seq x y z
N MET A 1 11.62 -1.14 -7.77
CA MET A 1 11.87 -2.51 -7.29
C MET A 1 12.47 -3.31 -8.44
N ALA A 2 13.51 -4.10 -8.18
CA ALA A 2 14.14 -4.99 -9.16
C ALA A 2 13.23 -6.21 -9.45
N GLU A 3 13.45 -6.88 -10.58
CA GLU A 3 12.66 -8.05 -11.00
C GLU A 3 12.73 -9.21 -10.00
N GLU A 4 13.89 -9.42 -9.36
CA GLU A 4 14.09 -10.45 -8.33
C GLU A 4 13.14 -10.29 -7.14
N ALA A 5 12.97 -9.05 -6.64
CA ALA A 5 12.05 -8.76 -5.54
C ALA A 5 10.57 -8.95 -5.94
N LEU A 6 10.23 -8.81 -7.22
CA LEU A 6 8.90 -9.15 -7.71
C LEU A 6 8.67 -10.68 -7.72
N ILE A 7 9.70 -11.45 -8.04
CA ILE A 7 9.66 -12.91 -7.99
C ILE A 7 9.51 -13.39 -6.55
N GLU A 8 10.20 -12.76 -5.59
CA GLU A 8 10.04 -13.06 -4.15
C GLU A 8 8.58 -12.94 -3.70
N LEU A 9 7.85 -11.91 -4.16
CA LEU A 9 6.42 -11.77 -3.87
C LEU A 9 5.56 -12.89 -4.47
N ILE A 10 6.00 -13.53 -5.56
CA ILE A 10 5.28 -14.64 -6.19
C ILE A 10 5.48 -15.94 -5.41
N ILE A 11 6.70 -16.18 -4.94
CA ILE A 11 7.10 -17.44 -4.29
C ILE A 11 6.95 -17.41 -2.76
N HIS A 12 6.54 -16.28 -2.17
CA HIS A 12 6.44 -16.12 -0.72
C HIS A 12 5.46 -17.12 -0.05
N GLY A 13 4.46 -17.63 -0.78
CA GLY A 13 3.70 -18.83 -0.40
C GLY A 13 2.64 -18.68 0.70
N ARG A 14 2.51 -17.49 1.31
CA ARG A 14 1.47 -17.11 2.27
C ARG A 14 1.00 -15.67 2.07
N GLU A 15 -0.22 -15.35 2.47
CA GLU A 15 -0.64 -13.95 2.52
C GLU A 15 -0.11 -13.25 3.77
N GLU A 16 0.18 -11.97 3.62
CA GLU A 16 0.56 -11.09 4.72
C GLU A 16 -0.33 -9.84 4.72
N ARG A 17 -0.17 -9.00 5.73
CA ARG A 17 -0.94 -7.76 5.83
C ARG A 17 -0.72 -6.87 4.61
N ASN A 18 0.48 -6.88 4.03
CA ASN A 18 0.89 -6.11 2.85
C ASN A 18 0.95 -6.97 1.56
N LEU A 19 0.52 -8.23 1.59
CA LEU A 19 0.57 -9.13 0.43
C LEU A 19 -0.76 -9.88 0.27
N GLU A 20 -1.42 -9.66 -0.87
CA GLU A 20 -2.68 -10.33 -1.24
C GLU A 20 -2.45 -11.21 -2.47
N TYR A 21 -2.94 -12.45 -2.43
CA TYR A 21 -2.91 -13.35 -3.56
C TYR A 21 -4.27 -13.45 -4.24
N LYS A 22 -4.23 -13.45 -5.56
CA LYS A 22 -5.39 -13.72 -6.40
C LYS A 22 -5.04 -14.78 -7.43
N GLY A 23 -5.98 -15.67 -7.70
CA GLY A 23 -5.84 -16.62 -8.79
C GLY A 23 -5.86 -15.93 -10.16
N SER A 24 -5.96 -16.73 -11.22
CA SER A 24 -6.09 -16.20 -12.59
C SER A 24 -7.46 -15.53 -12.81
N LEU A 25 -7.55 -14.21 -12.62
CA LEU A 25 -8.74 -13.39 -12.85
C LEU A 25 -8.50 -12.34 -13.95
N SER A 26 -9.52 -11.99 -14.73
CA SER A 26 -9.41 -10.95 -15.77
C SER A 26 -9.77 -9.58 -15.21
N TRP A 27 -9.01 -8.54 -15.56
CA TRP A 27 -9.34 -7.14 -15.27
C TRP A 27 -10.65 -6.68 -15.92
N LYS A 28 -11.17 -7.40 -16.91
CA LYS A 28 -12.47 -7.08 -17.53
C LYS A 28 -13.66 -7.33 -16.59
N TYR A 29 -13.48 -8.12 -15.53
CA TYR A 29 -14.55 -8.42 -14.58
C TYR A 29 -14.72 -7.29 -13.56
N ASN A 30 -15.96 -6.81 -13.39
CA ASN A 30 -16.29 -5.74 -12.44
C ASN A 30 -15.89 -6.08 -11.01
N THR A 31 -16.09 -7.33 -10.60
CA THR A 31 -15.73 -7.82 -9.26
C THR A 31 -14.22 -7.75 -9.04
N THR A 32 -13.41 -8.22 -9.99
CA THR A 32 -11.94 -8.14 -9.93
C THR A 32 -11.46 -6.69 -9.79
N ARG A 33 -12.01 -5.77 -10.58
CA ARG A 33 -11.63 -4.35 -10.51
C ARG A 33 -12.02 -3.72 -9.17
N ALA A 34 -13.23 -4.00 -8.69
CA ALA A 34 -13.74 -3.44 -7.44
C ALA A 34 -13.01 -3.97 -6.20
N GLU A 35 -12.75 -5.28 -6.14
CA GLU A 35 -11.91 -5.87 -5.09
C GLU A 35 -10.50 -5.29 -5.11
N ALA A 36 -9.87 -5.21 -6.29
CA ALA A 36 -8.53 -4.65 -6.43
C ALA A 36 -8.49 -3.17 -6.00
N ALA A 37 -9.47 -2.36 -6.39
CA ALA A 37 -9.56 -0.96 -5.97
C ALA A 37 -9.70 -0.81 -4.46
N LYS A 38 -10.56 -1.62 -3.83
CA LYS A 38 -10.72 -1.65 -2.38
C LYS A 38 -9.41 -2.05 -1.70
N THR A 39 -8.76 -3.12 -2.15
CA THR A 39 -7.47 -3.59 -1.61
C THR A 39 -6.35 -2.58 -1.81
N CYS A 40 -6.30 -1.89 -2.96
CA CYS A 40 -5.32 -0.83 -3.20
C CYS A 40 -5.51 0.34 -2.22
N MET A 41 -6.75 0.81 -2.01
CA MET A 41 -6.99 1.86 -1.00
C MET A 41 -6.65 1.37 0.42
N GLY A 42 -6.93 0.10 0.73
CA GLY A 42 -6.57 -0.51 2.01
C GLY A 42 -5.06 -0.59 2.24
N MET A 43 -4.31 -1.02 1.23
CA MET A 43 -2.85 -1.10 1.27
C MET A 43 -2.21 0.29 1.33
N ALA A 44 -2.74 1.28 0.59
CA ALA A 44 -2.23 2.64 0.66
C ALA A 44 -2.33 3.25 2.07
N ASN A 45 -3.27 2.79 2.90
CA ASN A 45 -3.49 3.25 4.26
C ASN A 45 -2.74 2.48 5.36
N ILE A 46 -1.85 1.55 5.00
CA ILE A 46 -0.98 0.85 5.96
C ILE A 46 0.51 1.20 5.70
N PRO A 47 1.38 1.07 6.73
CA PRO A 47 2.82 1.26 6.56
C PRO A 47 3.39 0.43 5.40
N ASP A 48 4.27 1.05 4.62
CA ASP A 48 4.98 0.48 3.47
C ASP A 48 4.09 0.04 2.29
N GLY A 49 2.77 0.27 2.37
CA GLY A 49 1.85 -0.08 1.31
C GLY A 49 1.64 -1.60 1.18
N GLY A 50 1.73 -2.11 -0.04
CA GLY A 50 1.65 -3.55 -0.28
C GLY A 50 1.64 -3.97 -1.74
N ALA A 51 1.31 -5.24 -1.99
CA ALA A 51 1.20 -5.79 -3.32
C ALA A 51 0.03 -6.77 -3.45
N ILE A 52 -0.64 -6.72 -4.60
CA ILE A 52 -1.59 -7.75 -5.04
C ILE A 52 -0.92 -8.56 -6.15
N VAL A 53 -0.80 -9.87 -5.96
CA VAL A 53 -0.17 -10.78 -6.93
C VAL A 53 -1.24 -11.70 -7.53
N PHE A 54 -1.44 -11.57 -8.85
CA PHE A 54 -2.33 -12.41 -9.64
C PHE A 54 -1.59 -13.59 -10.26
N GLY A 55 -2.24 -14.76 -10.27
CA GLY A 55 -1.67 -16.02 -10.74
C GLY A 55 -1.22 -16.95 -9.60
N VAL A 56 -1.58 -16.62 -8.36
CA VAL A 56 -1.28 -17.44 -7.18
C VAL A 56 -2.58 -17.94 -6.59
N LYS A 57 -2.68 -19.24 -6.33
CA LYS A 57 -3.92 -19.89 -5.88
C LYS A 57 -3.73 -20.50 -4.50
N GLU A 58 -4.71 -20.29 -3.63
CA GLU A 58 -4.81 -21.03 -2.38
C GLU A 58 -5.17 -22.49 -2.66
N MET A 59 -4.27 -23.41 -2.28
CA MET A 59 -4.46 -24.85 -2.47
C MET A 59 -5.04 -25.50 -1.22
N SER A 60 -4.62 -25.03 -0.05
CA SER A 60 -5.15 -25.39 1.26
C SER A 60 -5.11 -24.15 2.15
N ARG A 61 -5.77 -24.18 3.31
CA ARG A 61 -5.90 -23.01 4.19
C ARG A 61 -4.55 -22.34 4.47
N ASN A 62 -4.39 -21.09 4.04
CA ASN A 62 -3.17 -20.29 4.15
C ASN A 62 -1.93 -20.85 3.40
N GLN A 63 -2.11 -21.76 2.43
CA GLN A 63 -1.05 -22.30 1.60
C GLN A 63 -1.29 -21.94 0.14
N TYR A 64 -0.38 -21.16 -0.43
CA TYR A 64 -0.54 -20.57 -1.74
C TYR A 64 0.52 -21.06 -2.71
N GLU A 65 0.10 -21.41 -3.92
CA GLU A 65 0.98 -21.89 -4.97
C GLU A 65 0.94 -21.00 -6.22
N PRO A 66 2.11 -20.67 -6.81
CA PRO A 66 2.19 -19.90 -8.05
C PRO A 66 1.83 -20.79 -9.26
N ILE A 67 0.55 -20.78 -9.63
CA ILE A 67 0.01 -21.58 -10.74
C ILE A 67 0.01 -20.83 -12.08
N GLY A 68 0.21 -19.51 -12.07
CA GLY A 68 0.18 -18.64 -13.23
C GLY A 68 -1.22 -18.23 -13.67
N MET A 69 -1.26 -17.29 -14.61
CA MET A 69 -2.47 -16.75 -15.22
C MET A 69 -2.71 -17.31 -16.62
N LYS A 70 -3.99 -17.40 -17.02
CA LYS A 70 -4.38 -17.56 -18.43
C LYS A 70 -3.88 -16.35 -19.23
N SER A 71 -3.38 -16.57 -20.44
CA SER A 71 -2.88 -15.49 -21.31
C SER A 71 -3.91 -14.37 -21.51
N SER A 72 -5.18 -14.70 -21.74
CA SER A 72 -6.24 -13.68 -21.91
C SER A 72 -6.49 -12.83 -20.66
N HIS A 73 -6.28 -13.40 -19.47
CA HIS A 73 -6.41 -12.68 -18.21
C HIS A 73 -5.19 -11.78 -18.00
N PHE A 74 -3.99 -12.32 -18.19
CA PHE A 74 -2.74 -11.56 -18.10
C PHE A 74 -2.73 -10.35 -19.04
N GLU A 75 -3.17 -10.52 -20.29
CA GLU A 75 -3.22 -9.41 -21.25
C GLU A 75 -4.27 -8.35 -20.92
N SER A 76 -5.27 -8.66 -20.08
CA SER A 76 -6.29 -7.69 -19.70
C SER A 76 -5.81 -6.60 -18.73
N PHE A 77 -4.62 -6.74 -18.14
CA PHE A 77 -4.05 -5.73 -17.24
C PHE A 77 -3.11 -4.78 -18.00
N ASN A 78 -3.23 -3.50 -17.72
CA ASN A 78 -2.25 -2.46 -18.07
C ASN A 78 -2.26 -1.36 -17.00
N GLN A 79 -1.20 -0.54 -16.98
CA GLN A 79 -1.01 0.49 -15.96
C GLN A 79 -2.16 1.49 -15.90
N ASP A 80 -2.57 2.01 -17.06
CA ASP A 80 -3.52 3.12 -17.16
C ASP A 80 -4.93 2.68 -16.74
N ASP A 81 -5.43 1.58 -17.31
CA ASP A 81 -6.76 1.04 -16.97
C ASP A 81 -6.89 0.67 -15.49
N VAL A 82 -5.80 0.18 -14.88
CA VAL A 82 -5.78 -0.15 -13.45
C VAL A 82 -5.77 1.13 -12.63
N SER A 83 -4.83 2.05 -12.92
CA SER A 83 -4.70 3.32 -12.21
C SER A 83 -5.99 4.13 -12.28
N ASP A 84 -6.56 4.31 -13.47
CA ASP A 84 -7.78 5.08 -13.70
C ASP A 84 -8.98 4.51 -12.95
N TYR A 85 -9.13 3.19 -12.96
CA TYR A 85 -10.23 2.56 -12.23
C TYR A 85 -10.08 2.74 -10.72
N VAL A 86 -8.89 2.46 -10.16
CA VAL A 86 -8.62 2.58 -8.72
C VAL A 86 -8.78 4.05 -8.28
N ASN A 87 -8.16 4.98 -9.00
CA ASN A 87 -8.22 6.41 -8.71
C ASN A 87 -9.56 7.06 -9.03
N GLY A 88 -10.41 6.36 -9.80
CA GLY A 88 -11.82 6.68 -9.92
C GLY A 88 -12.60 6.58 -8.60
N TYR A 89 -12.10 5.83 -7.61
CA TYR A 89 -12.68 5.69 -6.27
C TYR A 89 -11.84 6.33 -5.16
N ALA A 90 -10.55 6.58 -5.36
CA ALA A 90 -9.66 7.11 -4.33
C ALA A 90 -9.57 8.64 -4.30
N ASP A 91 -9.42 9.21 -3.11
CA ASP A 91 -9.03 10.60 -2.85
C ASP A 91 -8.22 10.73 -1.54
N PRO A 92 -6.93 11.18 -1.55
CA PRO A 92 -6.12 11.44 -2.74
C PRO A 92 -5.91 10.17 -3.59
N TYR A 93 -5.27 10.34 -4.75
CA TYR A 93 -4.98 9.21 -5.63
C TYR A 93 -4.05 8.19 -4.93
N VAL A 94 -4.27 6.91 -5.21
CA VAL A 94 -3.38 5.80 -4.85
C VAL A 94 -2.22 5.78 -5.83
N GLU A 95 -1.00 5.83 -5.29
CA GLU A 95 0.23 5.58 -6.04
C GLU A 95 0.41 4.07 -6.24
N LEU A 96 0.31 3.61 -7.49
CA LEU A 96 0.43 2.20 -7.83
C LEU A 96 1.23 1.93 -9.11
N LYS A 97 1.84 0.75 -9.17
CA LYS A 97 2.56 0.24 -10.34
C LYS A 97 2.09 -1.17 -10.69
N VAL A 98 1.70 -1.37 -11.94
CA VAL A 98 1.35 -2.66 -12.51
C VAL A 98 2.56 -3.24 -13.23
N SER A 99 2.99 -4.43 -12.82
CA SER A 99 4.10 -5.16 -13.45
C SER A 99 3.59 -6.50 -13.98
N LYS A 100 3.86 -6.76 -15.25
CA LYS A 100 3.65 -8.06 -15.90
C LYS A 100 4.93 -8.88 -15.75
N VAL A 101 4.88 -10.00 -15.03
CA VAL A 101 6.06 -10.78 -14.63
C VAL A 101 5.93 -12.22 -15.14
N PRO A 102 6.62 -12.59 -16.24
CA PRO A 102 6.81 -13.98 -16.62
C PRO A 102 7.84 -14.64 -15.70
N HIS A 103 7.53 -15.79 -15.13
CA HIS A 103 8.44 -16.55 -14.26
C HIS A 103 8.15 -18.05 -14.35
N ASP A 104 9.18 -18.88 -14.49
CA ASP A 104 9.07 -20.35 -14.56
C ASP A 104 8.02 -20.84 -15.58
N GLY A 105 8.03 -20.26 -16.79
CA GLY A 105 7.07 -20.56 -17.86
C GLY A 105 5.63 -20.11 -17.60
N LYS A 106 5.35 -19.48 -16.45
CA LYS A 106 4.05 -18.97 -16.03
C LYS A 106 4.01 -17.44 -16.10
N LYS A 107 2.80 -16.90 -16.08
CA LYS A 107 2.54 -15.45 -16.19
C LYS A 107 1.87 -14.92 -14.94
N PHE A 108 2.37 -13.82 -14.40
CA PHE A 108 1.85 -13.17 -13.20
C PHE A 108 1.65 -11.67 -13.42
N VAL A 109 0.70 -11.07 -12.72
CA VAL A 109 0.55 -9.61 -12.65
C VAL A 109 0.69 -9.18 -11.20
N ILE A 110 1.50 -8.16 -10.97
CA ILE A 110 1.72 -7.60 -9.64
C ILE A 110 1.27 -6.14 -9.66
N ILE A 111 0.34 -5.78 -8.77
CA ILE A 111 -0.04 -4.39 -8.50
C ILE A 111 0.65 -3.98 -7.21
N GLN A 112 1.69 -3.18 -7.31
CA GLN A 112 2.39 -2.60 -6.16
C GLN A 112 1.70 -1.31 -5.77
N VAL A 113 1.46 -1.12 -4.47
CA VAL A 113 0.75 0.01 -3.91
C VAL A 113 1.67 0.69 -2.92
N GLN A 114 1.88 1.98 -3.08
CA GLN A 114 2.63 2.77 -2.11
C GLN A 114 1.73 3.21 -0.97
N GLU A 115 2.31 3.31 0.21
CA GLU A 115 1.70 4.01 1.33
C GLU A 115 1.41 5.47 0.96
N PHE A 116 0.32 6.04 1.47
CA PHE A 116 0.00 7.44 1.23
C PHE A 116 1.13 8.37 1.71
N SER A 117 1.42 9.43 0.97
CA SER A 117 2.52 10.34 1.28
C SER A 117 2.16 11.37 2.35
N GLU A 118 0.90 11.81 2.41
CA GLU A 118 0.47 12.92 3.29
C GLU A 118 -0.90 12.71 3.93
N LEU A 119 -1.90 12.35 3.14
CA LEU A 119 -3.27 12.22 3.58
C LEU A 119 -3.74 10.78 3.38
N PRO A 120 -4.47 10.20 4.34
CA PRO A 120 -5.08 8.89 4.16
C PRO A 120 -5.98 8.88 2.93
N VAL A 121 -5.96 7.76 2.21
CA VAL A 121 -6.81 7.55 1.04
C VAL A 121 -8.23 7.24 1.50
N ILE A 122 -9.16 8.09 1.08
CA ILE A 122 -10.60 7.96 1.33
C ILE A 122 -11.31 7.55 0.05
N CYS A 123 -12.30 6.66 0.17
CA CYS A 123 -13.15 6.30 -0.95
C CYS A 123 -14.15 7.43 -1.27
N LYS A 124 -14.09 8.07 -2.44
CA LYS A 124 -14.89 9.25 -2.81
C LYS A 124 -16.30 8.94 -3.35
N LYS A 125 -16.61 7.68 -3.69
CA LYS A 125 -17.92 7.26 -4.21
C LYS A 125 -18.29 5.82 -3.85
N ASN A 126 -19.58 5.50 -3.89
CA ASN A 126 -20.06 4.13 -3.71
C ASN A 126 -19.75 3.28 -4.95
N GLY A 127 -19.65 1.97 -4.76
CA GLY A 127 -19.43 1.01 -5.83
C GLY A 127 -19.70 -0.43 -5.40
N PRO A 128 -19.44 -1.40 -6.28
CA PRO A 128 -19.55 -2.82 -5.96
C PRO A 128 -18.54 -3.26 -4.88
N GLU A 129 -18.67 -4.49 -4.38
CA GLU A 129 -17.76 -5.09 -3.39
C GLU A 129 -17.59 -4.29 -2.07
N GLY A 130 -18.62 -3.51 -1.72
CA GLY A 130 -18.64 -2.71 -0.50
C GLY A 130 -17.74 -1.47 -0.56
N LEU A 131 -17.38 -1.01 -1.76
CA LEU A 131 -16.83 0.34 -1.96
C LEU A 131 -17.87 1.37 -1.48
N LYS A 132 -17.54 2.11 -0.43
CA LYS A 132 -18.47 3.02 0.26
C LYS A 132 -17.89 4.42 0.31
N LYS A 133 -18.66 5.42 -0.13
CA LYS A 133 -18.27 6.84 -0.06
C LYS A 133 -17.97 7.26 1.37
N GLY A 134 -16.85 7.97 1.57
CA GLY A 134 -16.36 8.43 2.85
C GLY A 134 -15.70 7.36 3.71
N ALA A 135 -15.64 6.11 3.26
CA ALA A 135 -14.94 5.06 4.00
C ALA A 135 -13.42 5.16 3.79
N ILE A 136 -12.68 5.01 4.87
CA ILE A 136 -11.27 4.65 4.85
C ILE A 136 -11.21 3.14 4.90
N PHE A 137 -10.45 2.53 3.99
CA PHE A 137 -10.16 1.10 4.01
C PHE A 137 -8.79 0.87 4.62
N THR A 138 -8.62 -0.24 5.33
CA THR A 138 -7.36 -0.67 5.92
C THR A 138 -7.27 -2.19 5.91
N ARG A 139 -6.09 -2.72 6.23
CA ARG A 139 -5.88 -4.14 6.50
C ARG A 139 -5.51 -4.30 7.97
N PRO A 140 -6.40 -4.79 8.84
CA PRO A 140 -6.13 -4.89 10.27
C PRO A 140 -5.09 -5.98 10.55
N ARG A 141 -4.38 -5.88 11.67
CA ARG A 141 -3.29 -6.83 12.02
C ARG A 141 -3.77 -8.27 12.26
N ARG A 142 -5.05 -8.45 12.60
CA ARG A 142 -5.60 -9.76 12.99
C ARG A 142 -5.98 -10.66 11.82
N LYS A 143 -6.29 -10.07 10.66
CA LYS A 143 -6.75 -10.81 9.49
C LYS A 143 -6.31 -10.07 8.23
N ASN A 144 -5.71 -10.82 7.31
CA ASN A 144 -5.21 -10.32 6.02
C ASN A 144 -6.39 -10.10 5.06
N GLU A 145 -7.27 -9.18 5.40
CA GLU A 145 -8.40 -8.80 4.55
C GLU A 145 -8.57 -7.29 4.55
N THR A 146 -9.09 -6.76 3.44
CA THR A 146 -9.35 -5.33 3.34
C THR A 146 -10.76 -5.01 3.82
N VAL A 147 -10.86 -4.22 4.89
CA VAL A 147 -12.14 -3.80 5.49
C VAL A 147 -12.20 -2.30 5.62
N ALA A 148 -13.41 -1.75 5.72
CA ALA A 148 -13.56 -0.39 6.21
C ALA A 148 -12.98 -0.35 7.64
N VAL A 149 -12.32 0.75 8.01
CA VAL A 149 -11.64 0.88 9.31
C VAL A 149 -12.54 0.36 10.44
N PRO A 150 -12.19 -0.77 11.08
CA PRO A 150 -13.17 -1.54 11.86
C PRO A 150 -13.30 -1.02 13.29
N SER A 151 -12.39 -0.17 13.75
CA SER A 151 -12.38 0.35 15.11
C SER A 151 -11.71 1.73 15.19
N GLN A 152 -11.98 2.42 16.29
CA GLN A 152 -11.31 3.68 16.63
C GLN A 152 -9.78 3.54 16.76
N THR A 153 -9.26 2.38 17.16
CA THR A 153 -7.81 2.15 17.32
C THR A 153 -7.12 2.19 15.96
N GLU A 154 -7.62 1.41 15.00
CA GLU A 154 -7.10 1.40 13.61
C GLU A 154 -7.27 2.78 12.96
N MET A 155 -8.35 3.51 13.27
CA MET A 155 -8.52 4.89 12.78
C MET A 155 -7.44 5.82 13.35
N ARG A 156 -7.16 5.76 14.65
CA ARG A 156 -6.12 6.59 15.28
C ARG A 156 -4.75 6.29 14.69
N GLU A 157 -4.39 5.02 14.50
CA GLU A 157 -3.12 4.65 13.87
C GLU A 157 -2.92 5.30 12.49
N ILE A 158 -3.97 5.33 11.66
CA ILE A 158 -3.92 5.98 10.34
C ILE A 158 -3.79 7.50 10.46
N LEU A 159 -4.52 8.11 11.38
CA LEU A 159 -4.49 9.56 11.60
C LEU A 159 -3.13 10.01 12.16
N ASP A 160 -2.56 9.26 13.11
CA ASP A 160 -1.25 9.56 13.69
C ASP A 160 -0.16 9.47 12.60
N SER A 161 -0.18 8.44 11.75
CA SER A 161 0.70 8.33 10.58
C SER A 161 0.57 9.53 9.63
N ALA A 162 -0.67 10.01 9.40
CA ALA A 162 -0.90 11.19 8.58
C ALA A 162 -0.36 12.48 9.21
N VAL A 163 -0.54 12.66 10.52
CA VAL A 163 0.02 13.80 11.26
C VAL A 163 1.54 13.79 11.18
N ASP A 164 2.18 12.65 11.44
CA ASP A 164 3.64 12.51 11.40
C ASP A 164 4.21 12.84 10.01
N LYS A 165 3.59 12.32 8.95
CA LYS A 165 3.99 12.62 7.56
C LYS A 165 3.79 14.09 7.22
N ARG A 166 2.67 14.69 7.63
CA ARG A 166 2.40 16.12 7.42
C ARG A 166 3.44 16.98 8.13
N VAL A 167 3.78 16.66 9.39
CA VAL A 167 4.80 17.38 10.16
C VAL A 167 6.16 17.27 9.48
N ARG A 168 6.55 16.07 9.02
CA ARG A 168 7.80 15.84 8.28
C ARG A 168 7.86 16.71 7.02
N LYS A 169 6.81 16.68 6.19
CA LYS A 169 6.75 17.47 4.96
C LYS A 169 6.79 18.98 5.24
N ASN A 170 6.05 19.45 6.25
CA ASN A 170 6.07 20.85 6.64
C ASN A 170 7.48 21.28 7.09
N ARG A 171 8.17 20.44 7.89
CA ARG A 171 9.54 20.69 8.31
C ARG A 171 10.50 20.77 7.11
N GLU A 172 10.39 19.85 6.15
CA GLU A 172 11.17 19.90 4.91
C GLU A 172 10.91 21.16 4.08
N GLN A 173 9.67 21.66 4.06
CA GLN A 173 9.32 22.93 3.41
C GLN A 173 9.93 24.13 4.13
N LEU A 174 9.78 24.21 5.46
CA LEU A 174 10.37 25.29 6.26
C LEU A 174 11.90 25.35 6.10
N PHE A 175 12.55 24.18 6.04
CA PHE A 175 13.98 24.07 5.78
C PHE A 175 14.34 24.61 4.39
N ARG A 176 13.62 24.19 3.34
CA ARG A 176 13.83 24.70 1.97
C ARG A 176 13.60 26.21 1.85
N TRP A 177 12.70 26.77 2.65
CA TRP A 177 12.45 28.21 2.71
C TRP A 177 13.46 28.98 3.58
N GLY A 178 14.39 28.28 4.25
CA GLY A 178 15.39 28.90 5.12
C GLY A 178 14.84 29.45 6.44
N LEU A 179 13.60 29.10 6.79
CA LEU A 179 12.96 29.53 8.05
C LEU A 179 13.48 28.74 9.26
N ILE A 180 13.98 27.54 9.02
CA ILE A 180 14.64 26.70 10.03
C ILE A 180 15.94 26.14 9.46
N ARG A 181 16.94 25.96 10.33
CA ARG A 181 18.22 25.32 10.00
C ARG A 181 18.21 23.87 10.51
N PRO A 182 19.03 22.97 9.94
CA PRO A 182 19.23 21.68 10.58
C PRO A 182 19.95 21.96 11.91
N ALA A 183 19.60 21.25 12.98
CA ALA A 183 20.41 21.32 14.20
C ALA A 183 21.84 20.94 13.82
N ALA A 184 22.81 21.81 14.08
CA ALA A 184 24.20 21.45 13.84
C ALA A 184 24.54 20.29 14.79
N PRO A 185 25.36 19.30 14.38
CA PRO A 185 25.86 18.27 15.30
C PRO A 185 26.46 18.87 16.57
N GLU A 186 27.11 20.02 16.44
CA GLU A 186 27.71 20.80 17.52
C GLU A 186 26.70 21.30 18.56
N ASP A 187 25.48 21.66 18.15
CA ASP A 187 24.43 22.14 19.07
C ASP A 187 23.92 21.02 20.00
N ILE A 188 23.96 19.77 19.55
CA ILE A 188 23.53 18.59 20.31
C ILE A 188 24.61 18.18 21.33
N ASP A 189 25.88 18.27 20.95
CA ASP A 189 27.00 17.96 21.86
C ASP A 189 27.17 19.04 22.93
N VAL A 190 26.98 20.32 22.60
CA VAL A 190 27.00 21.40 23.61
C VAL A 190 25.87 21.24 24.61
N GLN A 191 24.65 20.93 24.17
CA GLN A 191 23.51 20.72 25.08
C GLN A 191 23.71 19.49 25.99
N LYS A 192 24.22 18.38 25.45
CA LYS A 192 24.53 17.18 26.25
C LYS A 192 25.66 17.42 27.24
N PHE A 193 26.68 18.19 26.86
CA PHE A 193 27.78 18.58 27.74
C PHE A 193 27.31 19.49 28.88
N GLU A 194 26.45 20.47 28.57
CA GLU A 194 25.84 21.34 29.59
C GLU A 194 24.90 20.59 30.54
N GLU A 195 24.12 19.62 30.06
CA GLU A 195 23.30 18.75 30.92
C GLU A 195 24.15 17.86 31.84
N GLN A 196 25.30 17.37 31.36
CA GLN A 196 26.24 16.61 32.20
C GLN A 196 26.86 17.47 33.30
N LEU A 197 27.18 18.74 33.01
CA LEU A 197 27.71 19.68 34.00
C LEU A 197 26.69 20.10 35.07
N ARG A 198 25.38 20.06 34.77
CA ARG A 198 24.32 20.37 35.75
C ARG A 198 23.99 19.21 36.69
N ASN A 199 24.42 17.99 36.35
CA ASN A 199 24.19 16.78 37.14
C ASN A 199 25.43 16.35 37.96
N LEU A 200 26.42 17.23 38.09
CA LEU A 200 27.59 17.15 38.97
C LEU A 200 27.41 18.09 40.17
#